data_AF-A0A091CAK2-F1
#
_entry.id   AF-A0A091CAK2-F1
#
_cell.length_a   1.000
_cell.length_b   1.000
_cell.length_c   1.000
_cell.angle_alpha   90.00
_cell.angle_beta   90.00
_cell.angle_gamma   90.00
#
_symmetry.space_group_name_H-M   'P 1'
#
loop_
_entity.id
_entity.type
_entity.pdbx_description
1 polymer ?
#
loop_
_entity_poly.entity_id
_entity_poly.type
_entity_poly.pdbx_seq_one_letter_code
_entity_poly.pdbx_strand_id
1 'polypeptide(L)' 'MFNMEEFIEENLTEGYLNRAFFKNQVKIFALNYLNRGQIEQECFDRINKFVEENEPYPEETEEDLEPPKE' A
#
# COMPACT_ATOMS: atom_id res chain seq x y z
N MET A 1 -10.78 13.07 13.45
CA MET A 1 -11.48 11.80 13.73
C MET A 1 -10.84 10.75 12.86
N PHE A 2 -10.58 9.55 13.36
CA PHE A 2 -9.91 8.51 12.59
C PHE A 2 -10.84 7.94 11.50
N ASN A 3 -10.33 7.83 10.27
CA ASN A 3 -11.01 7.23 9.13
C ASN A 3 -10.37 5.87 8.82
N MET A 4 -11.12 4.79 9.04
CA MET A 4 -10.61 3.43 8.86
C MET A 4 -10.35 3.12 7.38
N GLU A 5 -11.19 3.61 6.47
CA GLU A 5 -11.04 3.33 5.04
C GLU A 5 -9.76 3.96 4.49
N GLU A 6 -9.56 5.24 4.79
CA GLU A 6 -8.35 6.00 4.40
C GLU A 6 -7.09 5.36 4.98
N PHE A 7 -7.11 4.98 6.26
CA PHE A 7 -5.98 4.29 6.88
C PHE A 7 -5.64 2.97 6.18
N ILE A 8 -6.64 2.16 5.80
CA ILE A 8 -6.42 0.89 5.08
C ILE A 8 -5.88 1.16 3.67
N GLU A 9 -6.47 2.11 2.94
CA GLU A 9 -6.06 2.47 1.59
C GLU A 9 -4.59 2.91 1.58
N GLU A 10 -4.22 3.88 2.43
CA GLU A 10 -2.84 4.38 2.56
C GLU A 10 -1.86 3.27 2.95
N ASN A 11 -2.19 2.42 3.93
CA ASN A 11 -1.27 1.36 4.36
C ASN A 11 -0.99 0.34 3.25
N LEU A 12 -2.02 -0.03 2.48
CA LEU A 12 -1.88 -1.00 1.42
C LEU A 12 -1.14 -0.44 0.20
N THR A 13 -1.39 0.82 -0.16
CA THR A 13 -0.71 1.47 -1.29
C THR A 13 0.74 1.82 -0.93
N GLU A 14 1.02 2.41 0.23
CA GLU A 14 2.39 2.69 0.67
C GLU A 14 3.18 1.40 0.89
N GLY A 15 2.56 0.39 1.51
CA GLY A 15 3.17 -0.93 1.67
C GLY A 15 3.53 -1.58 0.33
N TYR A 16 2.77 -1.31 -0.74
CA TYR A 16 3.16 -1.75 -2.08
C TYR A 16 4.34 -0.96 -2.62
N LEU A 17 4.30 0.36 -2.54
CA LEU A 17 5.36 1.22 -3.07
C LEU A 17 6.71 0.94 -2.43
N ASN A 18 6.75 0.74 -1.12
CA ASN A 18 7.99 0.46 -0.38
C ASN A 18 8.39 -1.03 -0.35
N ARG A 19 7.71 -1.89 -1.13
CA ARG A 19 7.95 -3.34 -1.22
C ARG A 19 7.69 -4.13 0.07
N ALA A 20 7.05 -3.54 1.09
CA ALA A 20 6.59 -4.30 2.26
C ALA A 20 5.49 -5.31 1.91
N PHE A 21 4.69 -5.02 0.88
CA PHE A 21 3.67 -5.89 0.33
C PHE A 21 3.84 -6.10 -1.17
N PHE A 22 3.74 -7.36 -1.61
CA PHE A 22 3.60 -7.69 -3.02
C PHE A 22 2.17 -7.47 -3.49
N LYS A 23 2.02 -7.22 -4.79
CA LYS A 23 0.72 -7.05 -5.48
C LYS A 23 -0.34 -8.07 -5.06
N ASN A 24 0.00 -9.36 -5.03
CA ASN A 24 -0.94 -10.40 -4.61
C ASN A 24 -1.37 -10.28 -3.14
N GLN A 25 -0.46 -9.87 -2.25
CA GLN A 25 -0.78 -9.65 -0.84
C GLN A 25 -1.75 -8.48 -0.67
N VAL A 26 -1.51 -7.36 -1.36
CA VAL A 26 -2.42 -6.20 -1.34
C VAL A 26 -3.82 -6.58 -1.81
N LYS A 27 -3.93 -7.32 -2.92
CA LYS A 27 -5.23 -7.78 -3.42
C LYS A 27 -5.98 -8.68 -2.43
N ILE A 28 -5.28 -9.61 -1.79
CA ILE A 28 -5.86 -10.51 -0.78
C ILE A 28 -6.32 -9.70 0.44
N PHE A 29 -5.51 -8.76 0.92
CA PHE A 29 -5.86 -7.92 2.07
C PHE A 29 -7.04 -7.00 1.76
N ALA A 30 -7.03 -6.30 0.62
CA ALA A 30 -8.14 -5.45 0.20
C ALA A 30 -9.46 -6.25 0.12
N LEU A 31 -9.44 -7.45 -0.46
CA LEU A 31 -10.62 -8.32 -0.53
C LEU A 31 -11.11 -8.73 0.87
N ASN A 32 -10.20 -9.01 1.81
CA ASN A 32 -10.55 -9.33 3.18
C ASN A 32 -11.19 -8.14 3.91
N TYR A 33 -10.67 -6.93 3.73
CA TYR A 33 -11.26 -5.73 4.33
C TYR A 33 -12.65 -5.45 3.75
N LEU A 34 -12.84 -5.64 2.44
CA LEU A 34 -14.14 -5.54 1.79
C LEU A 34 -15.14 -6.56 2.35
N ASN A 35 -14.75 -7.83 2.43
CA ASN A 35 -15.60 -8.90 2.98
C ASN A 35 -15.98 -8.68 4.45
N ARG A 36 -15.20 -7.88 5.19
CA ARG A 36 -15.47 -7.51 6.59
C ARG A 36 -16.23 -6.19 6.73
N GLY A 37 -16.58 -5.54 5.63
CA GLY A 37 -17.26 -4.23 5.62
C GLY A 37 -16.41 -3.10 6.21
N GLN A 38 -15.07 -3.22 6.14
CA GLN A 38 -14.15 -2.21 6.64
C GLN A 38 -13.79 -1.17 5.58
N ILE A 39 -13.98 -1.53 4.31
CA ILE A 39 -13.88 -0.65 3.14
C ILE A 39 -15.06 -0.98 2.21
N GLU A 40 -15.47 -0.02 1.40
CA GLU A 40 -16.48 -0.22 0.36
C GLU A 40 -15.86 -0.70 -0.97
N GLN A 41 -16.71 -1.18 -1.89
CA GLN A 41 -16.28 -1.64 -3.22
C GLN A 41 -15.46 -0.58 -3.97
N GLU A 42 -15.83 0.69 -3.83
CA GLU A 42 -15.16 1.81 -4.47
C GLU A 42 -13.70 1.94 -4.00
N CYS A 43 -13.44 1.74 -2.71
CA CYS A 43 -12.08 1.73 -2.15
C CYS A 43 -11.28 0.51 -2.62
N PHE A 44 -11.91 -0.67 -2.64
CA PHE A 44 -11.29 -1.87 -3.18
C PHE A 44 -10.85 -1.67 -4.65
N ASP A 45 -11.68 -1.05 -5.47
CA ASP A 45 -11.37 -0.77 -6.87
C ASP A 45 -10.22 0.25 -7.01
N ARG A 46 -10.20 1.30 -6.16
CA ARG A 46 -9.08 2.27 -6.11
C ARG A 46 -7.75 1.59 -5.77
N ILE A 47 -7.72 0.75 -4.74
CA ILE A 47 -6.50 0.01 -4.33
C ILE A 47 -6.02 -0.90 -5.47
N ASN A 48 -6.93 -1.67 -6.10
CA ASN A 48 -6.55 -2.54 -7.21
C ASN A 48 -5.99 -1.75 -8.38
N LYS A 49 -6.68 -0.67 -8.77
CA LYS A 49 -6.23 0.21 -9.85
C LYS A 49 -4.84 0.79 -9.55
N PHE A 50 -4.63 1.26 -8.32
CA PHE A 50 -3.34 1.80 -7.88
C PHE A 50 -2.20 0.79 -8.09
N VAL A 51 -2.37 -0.46 -7.65
CA VAL A 51 -1.33 -1.49 -7.77
C VAL A 51 -1.14 -2.00 -9.21
N GLU A 52 -2.13 -1.83 -10.08
CA GLU A 52 -1.99 -2.12 -11.52
C GLU A 52 -1.27 -1.00 -12.28
N GLU A 53 -1.43 0.25 -11.87
CA GLU A 53 -0.94 1.43 -12.60
C GLU A 53 0.40 1.98 -12.07
N ASN A 54 0.85 1.54 -10.90
CA ASN A 54 2.08 2.01 -10.27
C ASN A 54 3.10 0.88 -10.12
N GLU A 55 4.38 1.25 -10.23
CA GLU A 55 5.51 0.37 -9.91
C GLU A 55 6.05 0.73 -8.53
N PRO A 56 6.55 -0.25 -7.75
CA PRO A 56 7.20 0.03 -6.47
C PRO A 56 8.41 0.95 -6.64
N TYR A 57 8.76 1.66 -5.57
CA TYR A 57 10.00 2.41 -5.52
C TYR A 57 11.21 1.49 -5.81
N PRO A 58 12.29 2.03 -6.40
CA PRO A 58 13.56 1.33 -6.47
C PRO A 58 13.98 0.87 -5.07
N GLU A 59 14.71 -0.24 -4.99
CA GLU A 59 15.31 -0.63 -3.71
C GLU A 59 16.32 0.45 -3.31
N GLU A 60 16.16 1.02 -2.11
CA GLU A 60 17.19 1.86 -1.52
C GLU A 60 18.45 1.01 -1.33
N THR A 61 19.53 1.43 -1.97
CA THR A 61 20.82 0.78 -1.83
C THR A 61 21.60 1.43 -0.69
N GLU A 62 22.61 0.74 -0.14
CA GLU A 62 23.48 1.33 0.90
C GLU A 62 24.17 2.64 0.43
N GLU A 63 24.22 2.89 -0.88
CA GLU A 63 24.75 4.12 -1.50
C GLU A 63 23.80 5.33 -1.35
N ASP A 64 22.50 5.10 -1.12
CA ASP A 64 21.48 6.15 -0.97
C ASP A 64 21.38 6.69 0.47
N LEU A 65 22.03 6.04 1.43
CA LEU A 65 22.07 6.47 2.82
C LEU A 65 23.07 7.64 2.98
N GLU A 66 22.58 8.86 3.28
CA GLU A 66 23.44 9.96 3.69
C GLU A 66 24.32 9.50 4.88
N PRO A 67 25.65 9.71 4.83
CA PRO A 67 26.49 9.37 5.96
C PRO A 67 26.01 10.14 7.21
N PRO A 68 26.08 9.52 8.39
CA PRO A 68 25.61 10.16 9.62
C PRO A 68 26.29 11.53 9.77
N LYS A 69 25.47 12.57 9.96
CA LYS A 69 25.95 13.93 10.20
C LYS A 69 26.66 13.95 11.56
N GLU A 70 27.95 14.30 11.56
CA GLU A 70 28.80 14.47 12.75
C GLU A 70 28.27 15.53 13.73
#